data_AF-A0A7W4ZA12-F1
#
_entry.id   AF-A0A7W4ZA12-F1
#
_cell.length_a   1.000
_cell.length_b   1.000
_cell.length_c   1.000
_cell.angle_alpha   90.00
_cell.angle_beta   90.00
_cell.angle_gamma   90.00
#
_symmetry.space_group_name_H-M   'P 1'
#
loop_
_entity.id
_entity.type
_entity.pdbx_description
1 polymer ?
#
loop_
_entity_poly.entity_id
_entity_poly.type
_entity_poly.pdbx_seq_one_letter_code
_entity_poly.pdbx_strand_id
1 'polypeptide(L)'
;MVRIAIFSHCHPTTMKIPYRQLDSGTLQNLLEEYATRDGTDYGEREASLEDKVTSLRRQLQSGEVVIWFEPGEESVNLVLARDLPIDD
;
A
#
# COMPACT_ATOMS: atom_id res chain seq x y z
N MET A 1 -32.13 5.62 32.22
CA MET A 1 -30.97 4.70 32.27
C MET A 1 -30.39 4.63 30.85
N VAL A 2 -29.63 5.65 30.47
CA VAL A 2 -29.02 5.74 29.13
C VAL A 2 -27.79 4.86 29.18
N ARG A 3 -27.88 3.65 28.61
CA ARG A 3 -26.73 2.77 28.49
C ARG A 3 -25.79 3.42 27.49
N ILE A 4 -24.69 3.96 28.01
CA ILE A 4 -23.50 4.28 27.24
C ILE A 4 -23.05 2.94 26.65
N ALA A 5 -23.38 2.70 25.38
CA ALA A 5 -22.78 1.63 24.62
C ALA A 5 -21.34 2.07 24.37
N ILE A 6 -20.43 1.40 25.06
CA ILE A 6 -19.00 1.43 24.80
C ILE A 6 -18.82 0.74 23.44
N PHE A 7 -19.15 1.42 22.33
CA PHE A 7 -18.57 1.04 21.06
C PHE A 7 -17.17 1.66 21.04
N SER A 8 -16.24 0.82 21.51
CA SER A 8 -14.87 0.74 21.04
C SER A 8 -14.72 1.46 19.70
N HIS A 9 -13.78 2.42 19.63
CA HIS A 9 -13.52 3.25 18.46
C HIS A 9 -13.75 2.46 17.16
N CYS A 10 -14.74 2.85 16.34
CA CYS A 10 -14.81 2.44 14.94
C CYS A 10 -13.59 3.05 14.24
N HIS A 11 -12.42 2.44 14.41
CA HIS A 11 -11.31 2.66 13.52
C HIS A 11 -11.75 2.11 12.16
N PRO A 12 -11.61 2.88 11.07
CA PRO A 12 -11.82 2.35 9.73
C PRO A 12 -10.95 1.10 9.60
N THR A 13 -11.57 -0.06 9.48
CA THR A 13 -10.85 -1.33 9.34
C THR A 13 -10.25 -1.32 7.95
N THR A 14 -8.98 -0.96 7.89
CA THR A 14 -8.18 -0.94 6.67
C THR A 14 -8.16 -2.34 6.05
N MET A 15 -8.19 -2.40 4.72
CA MET A 15 -8.44 -3.64 3.98
C MET A 15 -7.32 -3.93 2.97
N LYS A 16 -6.81 -5.17 2.96
CA LYS A 16 -5.92 -5.64 1.89
C LYS A 16 -6.72 -5.90 0.63
N ILE A 17 -6.39 -5.20 -0.45
CA ILE A 17 -7.03 -5.41 -1.75
C ILE A 17 -6.06 -6.15 -2.68
N PRO A 18 -6.51 -7.19 -3.40
CA PRO A 18 -5.66 -7.83 -4.40
C PRO A 18 -5.37 -6.87 -5.56
N TYR A 19 -4.10 -6.71 -5.92
CA TYR A 19 -3.65 -5.82 -7.00
C TYR A 19 -4.30 -6.09 -8.36
N ARG A 20 -4.84 -7.30 -8.58
CA ARG A 20 -5.58 -7.69 -9.79
C ARG A 20 -6.94 -7.02 -9.92
N GLN A 21 -7.48 -6.45 -8.85
CA GLN A 21 -8.75 -5.70 -8.87
C GLN A 21 -8.56 -4.23 -9.25
N LEU A 22 -7.33 -3.71 -9.21
CA LEU A 22 -7.03 -2.37 -9.70
C LEU A 22 -6.83 -2.39 -11.21
N ASP A 23 -7.17 -1.27 -11.84
CA ASP A 23 -6.79 -1.04 -13.23
C ASP A 23 -5.26 -0.99 -13.35
N SER A 24 -4.74 -1.49 -14.46
CA SER A 24 -3.31 -1.43 -14.78
C SER A 24 -2.74 -0.01 -14.67
N GLY A 25 -3.47 1.02 -15.10
CA GLY A 25 -3.02 2.41 -15.00
C GLY A 25 -2.94 2.88 -13.55
N THR A 26 -3.93 2.54 -12.71
CA THR A 26 -3.91 2.88 -11.28
C THR A 26 -2.77 2.16 -10.56
N LEU A 27 -2.58 0.87 -10.83
CA LEU A 27 -1.50 0.09 -10.23
C LEU A 27 -0.13 0.66 -10.61
N GLN A 28 0.04 1.01 -11.89
CA GLN A 28 1.26 1.60 -12.43
C GLN A 28 1.58 2.94 -11.74
N ASN A 29 0.60 3.83 -11.64
CA ASN A 29 0.74 5.10 -10.93
C ASN A 29 1.13 4.90 -9.45
N LEU A 30 0.46 3.99 -8.73
CA LEU A 30 0.79 3.70 -7.33
C LEU A 30 2.24 3.22 -7.17
N LEU A 31 2.72 2.36 -8.07
CA LEU A 31 4.09 1.85 -8.05
C LEU A 31 5.11 2.95 -8.33
N GLU A 32 4.82 3.83 -9.28
CA GLU A 32 5.67 4.98 -9.61
C GLU A 32 5.71 5.99 -8.46
N GLU A 33 4.57 6.31 -7.86
CA GLU A 33 4.51 7.21 -6.69
C GLU A 33 5.29 6.63 -5.51
N TYR A 34 5.14 5.33 -5.24
CA TYR A 34 5.89 4.66 -4.18
C TYR A 34 7.39 4.65 -4.46
N ALA A 35 7.80 4.30 -5.68
CA ALA A 35 9.21 4.28 -6.11
C ALA A 35 9.85 5.68 -6.12
N THR A 36 9.06 6.73 -6.38
CA THR A 36 9.50 8.13 -6.38
C THR A 36 9.63 8.66 -4.94
N ARG A 37 8.71 8.30 -4.03
CA ARG A 37 8.77 8.69 -2.61
C ARG A 37 9.93 8.07 -1.85
N ASP A 38 10.30 6.83 -2.19
CA ASP A 38 11.47 6.13 -1.63
C ASP A 38 12.80 6.64 -2.22
N GLY A 39 12.75 7.44 -3.30
CA GLY A 39 13.90 7.93 -4.05
C GLY A 39 14.50 9.23 -3.51
N THR A 40 15.35 9.15 -2.48
CA THR A 40 16.35 10.20 -2.20
C THR A 40 17.69 9.95 -2.91
N ASP A 41 17.75 8.95 -3.78
CA ASP A 41 18.94 8.55 -4.52
C ASP A 41 18.61 8.85 -6.00
N TYR A 42 19.17 9.96 -6.50
CA TYR A 42 19.29 10.36 -7.92
C TYR A 42 20.78 10.45 -8.28
N GLY A 43 21.55 9.45 -7.90
CA GLY A 43 22.93 9.15 -8.26
C GLY A 43 23.06 8.32 -9.53
N GLU A 44 24.10 8.66 -10.27
CA GLU A 44 24.56 8.14 -11.57
C GLU A 44 24.68 6.60 -11.77
N ARG A 45 24.33 5.76 -10.78
CA ARG A 45 24.27 4.29 -10.88
C ARG A 45 23.12 3.69 -10.08
N GLU A 46 21.89 4.08 -10.40
CA GLU A 46 20.69 3.61 -9.70
C GLU A 46 19.74 2.92 -10.65
N ALA A 47 19.07 1.87 -10.15
CA ALA A 47 17.99 1.22 -10.87
C ALA A 47 17.00 2.28 -11.39
N SER A 48 16.70 2.25 -12.69
CA SER A 48 15.78 3.22 -13.29
C SER A 48 14.43 3.16 -12.58
N LEU A 49 13.63 4.23 -12.66
CA LEU A 49 12.26 4.20 -12.12
C LEU A 49 11.50 2.94 -12.59
N GLU A 50 11.65 2.59 -13.87
CA GLU A 50 11.11 1.37 -14.46
C GLU A 50 11.62 0.06 -13.81
N ASP A 51 12.90 -0.01 -13.45
CA ASP A 51 13.47 -1.17 -12.75
C ASP A 51 12.90 -1.29 -11.33
N LYS A 52 12.75 -0.17 -10.62
CA LYS A 52 12.13 -0.11 -9.29
C LYS A 52 10.66 -0.55 -9.36
N VAL A 53 9.89 -0.01 -10.30
CA VAL A 53 8.51 -0.41 -10.57
C VAL A 53 8.42 -1.91 -10.87
N THR A 54 9.30 -2.43 -11.72
CA THR A 54 9.33 -3.85 -12.08
C THR A 54 9.66 -4.73 -10.87
N SER A 55 10.56 -4.28 -9.99
CA SER A 55 10.86 -4.95 -8.72
C SER A 55 9.64 -4.95 -7.79
N LEU A 56 9.00 -3.80 -7.60
CA LEU A 56 7.80 -3.67 -6.76
C LEU A 56 6.64 -4.54 -7.29
N ARG A 57 6.49 -4.62 -8.61
CA ARG A 57 5.49 -5.51 -9.24
C ARG A 57 5.75 -6.98 -8.94
N ARG A 58 7.01 -7.41 -8.91
CA ARG A 58 7.38 -8.77 -8.48
C ARG A 58 7.09 -8.99 -6.99
N GLN A 59 7.39 -8.01 -6.14
CA GLN A 59 7.09 -8.06 -4.71
C GLN A 59 5.57 -8.13 -4.44
N LEU A 60 4.77 -7.39 -5.19
CA LEU A 60 3.30 -7.49 -5.19
C LEU A 60 2.80 -8.89 -5.56
N GLN A 61 3.41 -9.52 -6.58
CA GLN A 61 3.08 -10.89 -6.97
C GLN A 61 3.48 -11.91 -5.91
N SER A 62 4.60 -11.67 -5.21
CA SER A 62 5.08 -12.52 -4.12
C SER A 62 4.35 -12.29 -2.79
N GLY A 63 3.53 -11.23 -2.68
CA GLY A 63 2.85 -10.84 -1.46
C GLY A 63 3.74 -10.11 -0.44
N GLU A 64 4.95 -9.70 -0.81
CA GLU A 64 5.84 -8.90 0.02
C GLU A 64 5.37 -7.44 0.14
N VAL A 65 4.76 -6.93 -0.94
CA VAL A 65 4.05 -5.66 -0.97
C VAL A 65 2.56 -5.98 -1.15
N VAL A 66 1.71 -5.26 -0.45
CA VAL A 66 0.26 -5.37 -0.57
C VAL A 66 -0.37 -4.01 -0.74
N ILE A 67 -1.55 -4.02 -1.34
CA ILE A 67 -2.35 -2.81 -1.50
C ILE A 67 -3.22 -2.68 -0.26
N TRP A 68 -3.09 -1.55 0.41
CA TRP A 68 -3.79 -1.22 1.63
C TRP A 68 -4.79 -0.12 1.36
N PHE A 69 -6.07 -0.44 1.53
CA PHE A 69 -7.15 0.51 1.37
C PHE A 69 -7.56 1.06 2.73
N GLU A 70 -7.60 2.37 2.82
CA GLU A 70 -7.93 3.12 4.02
C GLU A 70 -9.29 3.81 3.82
N PRO A 71 -10.40 3.19 4.27
CA PRO A 71 -11.73 3.74 4.04
C PRO A 71 -11.96 5.08 4.75
N GLY A 72 -11.15 5.40 5.78
CA GLY A 72 -11.22 6.70 6.46
C GLY A 72 -10.78 7.87 5.57
N GLU A 73 -9.81 7.64 4.68
CA GLU A 73 -9.30 8.65 3.74
C GLU A 73 -9.71 8.34 2.30
N GLU A 74 -10.52 7.30 2.09
CA GLU A 74 -10.91 6.76 0.78
C GLU A 74 -9.71 6.58 -0.17
N SER A 75 -8.56 6.22 0.40
CA SER A 75 -7.27 6.23 -0.28
C SER A 75 -6.66 4.84 -0.34
N VAL A 76 -5.87 4.62 -1.38
CA VAL A 76 -5.18 3.35 -1.64
C VAL A 76 -3.68 3.58 -1.55
N ASN A 77 -3.01 2.83 -0.70
CA ASN A 77 -1.56 2.92 -0.49
C ASN A 77 -0.87 1.58 -0.74
N LEU A 78 0.39 1.63 -1.15
CA LEU A 78 1.26 0.46 -1.20
C LEU A 78 2.05 0.37 0.10
N VAL A 79 2.00 -0.78 0.74
CA VAL A 79 2.71 -1.02 2.00
C VAL A 79 3.37 -2.40 1.97
N LEU A 80 4.48 -2.52 2.69
CA LEU A 80 5.15 -3.81 2.85
C LEU A 80 4.32 -4.68 3.80
N ALA A 81 4.10 -5.94 3.43
CA ALA A 81 3.32 -6.87 4.23
C ALA A 81 3.90 -7.08 5.64
N ARG A 82 5.22 -6.90 5.80
CA ARG A 82 5.93 -6.93 7.09
C ARG A 82 5.70 -5.70 7.98
N ASP A 83 5.29 -4.57 7.40
CA ASP A 83 5.07 -3.31 8.10
C ASP A 83 3.64 -3.21 8.64
N LEU A 84 2.75 -4.04 8.11
CA LEU A 84 1.39 -4.12 8.58
C LEU A 84 1.33 -4.66 10.00
N PRO A 85 0.52 -4.05 10.88
CA PRO A 85 0.29 -4.58 12.20
C PRO A 85 -0.21 -6.02 12.06
N ILE A 86 0.44 -6.93 12.77
CA ILE A 86 -0.05 -8.30 12.92
C ILE A 86 -1.19 -8.18 13.94
N ASP A 87 -2.44 -8.19 13.48
CA ASP A 87 -3.58 -8.41 14.36
C ASP A 87 -3.41 -9.81 15.00
N ASP A 88 -3.06 -9.84 16.30
CA ASP A 88 -3.08 -11.03 17.17
C ASP A 88 -4.52 -11.37 17.60
#